data_AF-A0A8T7BUZ0-F1
#
_entry.id   AF-A0A8T7BUZ0-F1
#
_cell.length_a   1.000
_cell.length_b   1.000
_cell.length_c   1.000
_cell.angle_alpha   90.00
_cell.angle_beta   90.00
_cell.angle_gamma   90.00
#
_symmetry.space_group_name_H-M   'P 1'
#
loop_
_entity.id
_entity.type
_entity.pdbx_description
1 polymer ?
#
loop_
_entity_poly.entity_id
_entity_poly.type
_entity_poly.pdbx_seq_one_letter_code
_entity_poly.pdbx_strand_id
1 'polypeptide(L)'
;DRYQTVLETDDKGRYQFGSVVPGNYIGVRHVHVGVYHEGYRYYDSQILFKGDPNLDGSSNAPSAIFLEESTVNGETILFGRFDILLKPE
;
A
#
# COMPACT_ATOMS: atom_id res chain seq x y z
N ASP A 1 10.73 1.03 15.62
CA ASP A 1 10.02 -0.22 15.27
C ASP A 1 10.45 -0.75 13.92
N ARG A 2 10.48 -2.08 13.74
CA ARG A 2 10.79 -2.72 12.44
C ARG A 2 9.52 -2.68 11.56
N TYR A 3 9.68 -2.40 10.27
CA TYR A 3 8.59 -2.33 9.28
C TYR A 3 7.55 -1.22 9.50
N GLN A 4 7.98 -0.08 10.06
CA GLN A 4 7.17 1.14 10.18
C GLN A 4 8.00 2.33 9.70
N THR A 5 7.35 3.29 9.05
CA THR A 5 7.97 4.54 8.63
C THR A 5 6.93 5.66 8.54
N VAL A 6 7.40 6.90 8.58
CA VAL A 6 6.62 8.11 8.26
C VAL A 6 7.38 8.84 7.17
N LEU A 7 6.65 9.33 6.17
CA LEU A 7 7.20 10.10 5.06
C LEU A 7 6.25 11.26 4.72
N GLU A 8 6.79 12.27 4.06
CA GLU A 8 6.04 13.35 3.45
C GLU A 8 5.99 13.14 1.93
N THR A 9 4.89 13.55 1.30
CA THR A 9 4.81 13.52 -0.15
C THR A 9 5.67 14.61 -0.78
N ASP A 10 6.12 14.40 -2.01
CA ASP A 10 6.79 15.45 -2.78
C ASP A 10 5.84 16.60 -3.18
N ASP A 11 6.39 17.61 -3.87
CA ASP A 11 5.65 18.77 -4.40
C ASP A 11 4.52 18.42 -5.38
N LYS A 12 4.52 17.18 -5.89
CA LYS A 12 3.52 16.61 -6.79
C LYS A 12 2.60 15.61 -6.09
N GLY A 13 2.67 15.51 -4.76
CA GLY A 13 1.83 14.60 -3.95
C GLY A 13 2.23 13.13 -4.06
N ARG A 14 3.46 12.82 -4.51
CA ARG A 14 3.93 11.44 -4.69
C ARG A 14 4.62 10.94 -3.44
N TYR A 15 4.51 9.64 -3.20
CA TYR A 15 5.24 8.93 -2.15
C TYR A 15 5.87 7.65 -2.70
N GLN A 16 6.95 7.20 -2.06
CA GLN A 16 7.59 5.93 -2.36
C GLN A 16 8.23 5.37 -1.10
N PHE A 17 8.04 4.07 -0.84
CA PHE A 17 8.73 3.34 0.21
C PHE A 17 9.10 1.94 -0.28
N GLY A 18 10.14 1.36 0.31
CA GLY A 18 10.55 -0.02 0.09
C GLY A 18 10.33 -0.86 1.35
N SER A 19 9.81 -2.07 1.20
CA SER A 19 9.65 -3.04 2.28
C SER A 19 9.63 -4.46 1.72
N VAL A 20 9.56 -5.45 2.60
CA VAL A 20 9.23 -6.83 2.23
C VAL A 20 7.71 -7.00 2.08
N VAL A 21 7.27 -7.94 1.26
CA VAL A 21 5.85 -8.33 1.24
C VAL A 21 5.49 -8.93 2.60
N PRO A 22 4.43 -8.44 3.27
CA PRO A 22 4.01 -8.98 4.56
C PRO A 22 3.72 -10.48 4.49
N GLY A 23 4.17 -11.23 5.50
CA GLY A 23 3.79 -12.63 5.67
C GLY A 23 2.30 -12.78 5.97
N ASN A 24 1.75 -13.96 5.73
CA ASN A 24 0.39 -14.27 6.14
C ASN A 24 0.38 -14.62 7.64
N TYR A 25 -0.46 -13.94 8.42
CA TYR A 25 -0.68 -14.24 9.84
C TYR A 25 -2.11 -14.72 10.05
N ILE A 26 -3.10 -13.83 9.89
CA ILE A 26 -4.54 -14.12 9.93
C ILE A 26 -5.22 -13.17 8.94
N GLY A 27 -5.95 -13.72 7.96
CA GLY A 27 -6.70 -12.95 6.96
C GLY A 27 -5.88 -12.55 5.73
N VAL A 28 -6.31 -11.48 5.05
CA VAL A 28 -5.69 -10.96 3.83
C VAL A 28 -4.36 -10.28 4.17
N ARG A 29 -3.28 -10.54 3.42
CA ARG A 29 -2.03 -9.77 3.58
C ARG A 29 -2.28 -8.31 3.23
N HIS A 30 -1.75 -7.40 4.05
CA HIS A 30 -1.93 -5.96 3.83
C HIS A 30 -0.80 -5.13 4.42
N VAL A 31 -0.70 -3.88 3.94
CA VAL A 31 0.11 -2.82 4.54
C VAL A 31 -0.84 -1.76 5.09
N HIS A 32 -0.71 -1.42 6.37
CA HIS A 32 -1.47 -0.31 6.96
C HIS A 32 -0.95 1.03 6.44
N VAL A 33 -1.88 1.94 6.13
CA VAL A 33 -1.56 3.30 5.69
C VAL A 33 -2.45 4.31 6.39
N GLY A 34 -1.82 5.28 7.04
CA GLY A 34 -2.45 6.45 7.61
C GLY A 34 -1.95 7.70 6.88
N VAL A 35 -2.85 8.58 6.44
CA VAL A 35 -2.47 9.86 5.83
C VAL A 35 -3.23 10.99 6.52
N TYR A 36 -2.47 12.00 6.91
CA TYR A 36 -2.97 13.24 7.49
C TYR A 36 -2.52 14.43 6.64
N HIS A 37 -3.43 15.37 6.44
CA HIS A 37 -3.16 16.68 5.87
C HIS A 37 -4.15 17.67 6.47
N GLU A 38 -3.69 18.88 6.81
CA GLU A 38 -4.58 19.92 7.33
C GLU A 38 -5.71 20.24 6.34
N GLY A 39 -6.95 20.35 6.84
CA GLY A 39 -8.14 20.61 6.01
C GLY A 39 -8.75 19.39 5.32
N TYR A 40 -8.19 18.19 5.52
CA TYR A 40 -8.71 16.94 4.98
C TYR A 40 -8.97 15.92 6.10
N ARG A 41 -9.97 15.07 5.87
CA ARG A 41 -10.27 13.94 6.76
C ARG A 41 -9.09 12.98 6.83
N TYR A 42 -8.79 12.52 8.03
CA TYR A 42 -7.80 11.47 8.25
C TYR A 42 -8.14 10.24 7.41
N TYR A 43 -7.18 9.81 6.59
CA TYR A 43 -7.30 8.61 5.78
C TYR A 43 -6.68 7.44 6.54
N ASP A 44 -7.50 6.45 6.88
CA ASP A 44 -7.10 5.21 7.52
C ASP A 44 -7.51 4.04 6.62
N SER A 45 -6.52 3.30 6.11
CA SER A 45 -6.79 2.19 5.21
C SER A 45 -5.69 1.14 5.17
N GLN A 46 -5.85 0.19 4.26
CA GLN A 46 -4.96 -0.93 4.04
C GLN A 46 -4.73 -1.11 2.54
N ILE A 47 -3.46 -1.23 2.14
CA ILE A 47 -3.08 -1.68 0.79
C ILE A 47 -3.15 -3.20 0.79
N LEU A 48 -4.02 -3.76 -0.04
CA LEU A 48 -4.21 -5.20 -0.23
C LEU A 48 -3.47 -5.67 -1.49
N PHE A 49 -3.29 -6.98 -1.64
CA PHE A 49 -2.60 -7.55 -2.81
C PHE A 49 -3.57 -8.41 -3.62
N LYS A 50 -3.70 -8.11 -4.92
CA LYS A 50 -4.49 -8.93 -5.84
C LYS A 50 -3.86 -10.32 -5.98
N GLY A 51 -4.71 -11.35 -6.01
CA GLY A 51 -4.29 -12.74 -6.05
C GLY A 51 -3.93 -13.32 -4.67
N ASP A 52 -4.10 -12.57 -3.58
CA ASP A 52 -4.05 -13.14 -2.24
C ASP A 52 -5.17 -14.18 -2.06
N PRO A 53 -4.86 -15.43 -1.65
CA PRO A 53 -5.86 -16.50 -1.53
C PRO A 53 -6.90 -16.25 -0.44
N ASN A 54 -6.62 -15.35 0.51
CA ASN A 54 -7.55 -14.99 1.58
C ASN A 54 -8.40 -13.75 1.22
N LEU A 55 -8.10 -13.07 0.11
CA LEU A 55 -8.92 -11.99 -0.40
C LEU A 55 -10.25 -12.59 -0.88
N ASP A 56 -11.35 -12.23 -0.22
CA ASP A 56 -12.68 -12.74 -0.54
C ASP A 56 -12.98 -12.62 -2.05
N GLY A 57 -13.70 -13.59 -2.60
CA GLY A 57 -13.96 -13.78 -4.03
C GLY A 57 -14.68 -12.60 -4.70
N SER A 58 -15.12 -11.61 -3.93
CA SER A 58 -15.65 -10.32 -4.40
C SER A 58 -14.62 -9.43 -5.11
N SER A 59 -13.32 -9.79 -5.12
CA SER A 59 -12.22 -9.41 -6.05
C SER A 59 -12.06 -7.94 -6.52
N ASN A 60 -12.87 -7.01 -6.03
CA ASN A 60 -12.95 -5.60 -6.40
C ASN A 60 -12.66 -4.68 -5.22
N ALA A 61 -11.97 -5.17 -4.18
CA ALA A 61 -11.52 -4.30 -3.10
C ALA A 61 -10.71 -3.14 -3.72
N PRO A 62 -11.15 -1.88 -3.58
CA PRO A 62 -10.54 -0.76 -4.30
C PRO A 62 -9.10 -0.49 -3.85
N SER A 63 -8.69 -1.05 -2.70
CA SER A 63 -7.32 -0.98 -2.19
C SER A 63 -6.43 -2.18 -2.55
N ALA A 64 -6.93 -3.15 -3.33
CA ALA A 64 -6.13 -4.27 -3.81
C ALA A 64 -5.35 -3.90 -5.08
N ILE A 65 -4.02 -3.98 -5.00
CA ILE A 65 -3.10 -3.64 -6.09
C ILE A 65 -2.46 -4.88 -6.71
N PHE A 66 -2.07 -4.79 -7.97
CA PHE A 66 -1.16 -5.77 -8.55
C PHE A 66 0.28 -5.43 -8.13
N LEU A 67 1.07 -6.48 -7.90
CA LEU A 67 2.51 -6.36 -7.79
C LEU A 67 3.13 -6.86 -9.10
N GLU A 68 3.90 -6.00 -9.74
CA GLU A 68 4.64 -6.31 -10.95
C GLU A 68 6.07 -6.70 -10.56
N GLU A 69 6.52 -7.85 -11.05
CA GLU A 69 7.88 -8.31 -10.82
C GLU A 69 8.85 -7.64 -11.81
N SER A 70 10.00 -7.22 -11.30
CA SER A 70 11.10 -6.73 -12.13
C SER A 70 12.45 -7.13 -11.51
N THR A 71 13.47 -7.25 -12.36
CA THR A 71 14.85 -7.51 -11.93
C THR A 71 15.62 -6.21 -11.89
N VAL A 72 16.08 -5.81 -10.70
CA VAL A 72 16.89 -4.62 -10.49
C VAL A 72 18.21 -5.04 -9.86
N ASN A 73 19.33 -4.76 -10.54
CA ASN A 73 20.68 -5.13 -10.08
C ASN A 73 20.84 -6.62 -9.72
N GLY A 74 20.12 -7.51 -10.41
CA GLY A 74 20.16 -8.95 -10.16
C GLY A 74 19.24 -9.44 -9.04
N GLU A 75 18.47 -8.56 -8.40
CA GLU A 75 17.48 -8.89 -7.40
C GLU A 75 16.06 -8.79 -7.96
N THR A 76 15.19 -9.71 -7.55
CA THR A 76 13.76 -9.64 -7.85
C THR A 76 13.09 -8.65 -6.92
N ILE A 77 12.52 -7.58 -7.49
CA ILE A 77 11.76 -6.56 -6.78
C ILE A 77 10.31 -6.58 -7.27
N LEU A 78 9.39 -6.41 -6.34
CA LEU A 78 7.96 -6.30 -6.60
C LEU A 78 7.53 -4.83 -6.50
N PHE A 79 6.98 -4.30 -7.57
CA PHE A 79 6.51 -2.93 -7.67
C PHE A 79 4.99 -2.86 -7.62
N GLY A 80 4.46 -2.00 -6.77
CA GLY A 80 3.03 -1.74 -6.66
C GLY A 80 2.74 -0.24 -6.74
N ARG A 81 1.54 0.11 -7.20
CA ARG A 81 1.05 1.49 -7.19
C ARG A 81 -0.29 1.58 -6.49
N PHE A 82 -0.41 2.53 -5.56
CA PHE A 82 -1.65 2.83 -4.87
C PHE A 82 -1.86 4.34 -4.78
N ASP A 83 -2.91 4.85 -5.40
CA ASP A 83 -3.24 6.28 -5.41
C ASP A 83 -4.23 6.58 -4.27
N ILE A 84 -3.92 7.56 -3.43
CA ILE A 84 -4.74 7.94 -2.27
C ILE A 84 -5.47 9.25 -2.59
N LEU A 85 -6.79 9.24 -2.47
CA LEU A 85 -7.63 10.44 -2.61
C LEU A 85 -8.14 10.86 -1.23
N LEU A 86 -7.74 12.05 -0.80
CA LEU A 86 -8.22 12.65 0.45
C LEU A 86 -9.55 13.38 0.22
N LYS A 87 -10.40 13.35 1.23
CA LYS A 87 -11.67 14.10 1.24
C LYS A 87 -11.51 15.33 2.12
N PRO A 88 -11.94 16.53 1.69
CA PRO A 88 -12.05 17.68 2.57
C PRO A 88 -12.91 17.36 3.79
N GLU A 89 -12.66 18.04 4.91
CA GLU A 89 -13.55 18.00 6.08
C GLU A 89 -14.99 18.40 5.72
#